data_AF-A0A9W9UV79-F1
#
_entry.id   AF-A0A9W9UV79-F1
#
_cell.length_a   1.000
_cell.length_b   1.000
_cell.length_c   1.000
_cell.angle_alpha   90.00
_cell.angle_beta   90.00
_cell.angle_gamma   90.00
#
_symmetry.space_group_name_H-M   'P 1'
#
loop_
_entity.id
_entity.type
_entity.pdbx_description
1 polymer ?
#
loop_
_entity_poly.entity_id
_entity_poly.type
_entity_poly.pdbx_seq_one_letter_code
_entity_poly.pdbx_strand_id
1 'polypeptide(L)'
;MESDATVDPVVMAAMISRARLDAFVSLSEGNCEKFIEYGKHCIDAHAQATKAMMDDIAERVGDGEVFDWEHAMEELKVGLFNYCQAIVKEAELLMPEVLDRPPRKSSLDWARRLPSGKTSSNSLRISPILSKDPTRTSESSTEPMTPTSLNMSDASGESHLIASSRRRLRLFSVSSDDWIKSSTDSTSADEFEVVLPDGMTRVDESIHLGVVMGILSKLYTMAKLMQSILLSYGVESDTSESGLLYWTISFEENITSNDLKTLISIAENLFYSLYARVVIELANIELCGTFKTSIIYKRNSGSFLLPEPDHLYRIVLSFKDALDAPGICSLLRKDAAIHFQQSYISQIVDKTKNADFPLHDKLGYRSHAANIVQDRSGPYCTKWKALIPFFNVIPCRNMAMMSECYLALAPRNATPDDVPFGQLPFIDTSKIAADIRDAENIKDNRIATLAKLEGTSVGEERQKDPKCRTYYLAKQRKCVCFAICVCAKECTKDVLRSCPCAERHVRIMTVRRGLHYRWPGLAFSTTAGTLARMFFHGFASLRRGVTDRQIAGELERAFDSIEALITSEREKDKSMKLEREKAKRDS
;
A
#
# COMPACT_ATOMS: atom_id res chain seq x y z
N MET A 1 -8.58 -32.36 3.42
CA MET A 1 -9.22 -31.80 2.23
C MET A 1 -9.12 -30.30 2.35
N GLU A 2 -7.99 -29.76 1.92
CA GLU A 2 -7.89 -28.33 1.65
C GLU A 2 -8.59 -28.09 0.32
N SER A 3 -9.36 -27.00 0.24
CA SER A 3 -9.83 -26.48 -1.04
C SER A 3 -8.67 -25.74 -1.68
N ASP A 4 -8.17 -26.21 -2.82
CA ASP A 4 -7.42 -25.36 -3.73
C ASP A 4 -8.36 -24.23 -4.18
N ALA A 5 -8.29 -23.10 -3.48
CA ALA A 5 -8.89 -21.87 -3.91
C ALA A 5 -8.06 -21.38 -5.10
N THR A 6 -8.46 -21.78 -6.30
CA THR A 6 -7.88 -21.32 -7.56
C THR A 6 -7.99 -19.80 -7.59
N VAL A 7 -6.87 -19.13 -7.28
CA VAL A 7 -6.78 -17.67 -7.34
C VAL A 7 -7.15 -17.25 -8.75
N ASP A 8 -8.11 -16.33 -8.85
CA ASP A 8 -8.56 -15.74 -10.11
C ASP A 8 -7.32 -15.36 -10.96
N PRO A 9 -7.14 -15.94 -12.16
CA PRO A 9 -6.00 -15.63 -13.02
C PRO A 9 -5.82 -14.14 -13.30
N VAL A 10 -6.90 -13.36 -13.27
CA VAL A 10 -6.88 -11.90 -13.40
C VAL A 10 -6.23 -11.24 -12.18
N VAL A 11 -6.62 -11.65 -10.98
CA VAL A 11 -6.02 -11.19 -9.72
C VAL A 11 -4.55 -11.62 -9.64
N MET A 12 -4.23 -12.85 -10.06
CA MET A 12 -2.87 -13.35 -10.16
C MET A 12 -2.02 -12.50 -11.11
N ALA A 13 -2.55 -12.15 -12.29
CA ALA A 13 -1.87 -11.26 -13.25
C ALA A 13 -1.61 -9.88 -12.66
N ALA A 14 -2.58 -9.26 -11.97
CA ALA A 14 -2.38 -7.97 -11.31
C ALA A 14 -1.32 -8.02 -10.19
N MET A 15 -1.36 -9.05 -9.32
CA MET A 15 -0.38 -9.23 -8.24
C MET A 15 1.05 -9.40 -8.75
N ILE A 16 1.24 -10.21 -9.79
CA ILE A 16 2.57 -10.47 -10.37
C ILE A 16 3.06 -9.25 -11.16
N SER A 17 2.16 -8.51 -11.83
CA SER A 17 2.46 -7.23 -12.48
C SER A 17 2.99 -6.20 -11.49
N ARG A 18 2.40 -6.11 -10.30
CA ARG A 18 2.92 -5.27 -9.20
C ARG A 18 4.31 -5.71 -8.74
N ALA A 19 4.52 -7.01 -8.52
CA ALA A 19 5.82 -7.54 -8.11
C ALA A 19 6.93 -7.29 -9.16
N ARG A 20 6.59 -7.28 -10.46
CA ARG A 20 7.51 -6.86 -11.52
C ARG A 20 7.94 -5.40 -11.38
N LEU A 21 7.01 -4.49 -11.06
CA LEU A 21 7.30 -3.07 -10.88
C LEU A 21 8.23 -2.81 -9.69
N ASP A 22 7.97 -3.46 -8.54
CA ASP A 22 8.83 -3.36 -7.35
C ASP A 22 10.25 -3.89 -7.61
N ALA A 23 10.40 -4.90 -8.47
CA ALA A 23 11.71 -5.40 -8.92
C ALA A 23 12.39 -4.51 -9.97
N PHE A 24 11.62 -3.83 -10.83
CA PHE A 24 12.12 -2.94 -11.89
C PHE A 24 12.85 -1.72 -11.33
N VAL A 25 12.27 -1.05 -10.31
CA VAL A 25 12.82 0.23 -9.81
C VAL A 25 13.87 0.04 -8.70
N SER A 26 13.93 -1.12 -8.03
CA SER A 26 14.87 -1.39 -6.93
C SER A 26 16.32 -1.70 -7.37
N LEU A 27 16.80 -1.00 -8.41
CA LEU A 27 18.08 -1.16 -9.11
C LEU A 27 19.25 -1.61 -8.21
N SER A 28 19.58 -2.90 -8.29
CA SER A 28 20.73 -3.53 -7.64
C SER A 28 21.18 -4.74 -8.47
N GLU A 29 22.44 -5.16 -8.34
CA GLU A 29 23.10 -6.14 -9.22
C GLU A 29 22.49 -7.55 -9.23
N GLY A 30 21.44 -7.82 -8.43
CA GLY A 30 20.68 -9.07 -8.44
C GLY A 30 19.22 -8.95 -8.93
N ASN A 31 18.79 -7.79 -9.43
CA ASN A 31 17.38 -7.56 -9.77
C ASN A 31 17.03 -7.68 -11.26
N CYS A 32 17.99 -7.66 -12.19
CA CYS A 32 17.72 -7.93 -13.61
C CYS A 32 17.20 -9.37 -13.83
N GLU A 33 17.77 -10.36 -13.14
CA GLU A 33 17.30 -11.76 -13.22
C GLU A 33 15.88 -11.90 -12.70
N LYS A 34 15.55 -11.25 -11.56
CA LYS A 34 14.20 -11.22 -10.99
C LYS A 34 13.21 -10.46 -11.87
N PHE A 35 13.61 -9.36 -12.50
CA PHE A 35 12.75 -8.65 -13.44
C PHE A 35 12.40 -9.53 -14.65
N ILE A 36 13.36 -10.31 -15.16
CA ILE A 36 13.12 -11.29 -16.23
C ILE A 36 12.24 -12.47 -15.74
N GLU A 37 12.41 -12.91 -14.50
CA GLU A 37 11.59 -13.94 -13.85
C GLU A 37 10.13 -13.47 -13.68
N TYR A 38 9.91 -12.33 -13.02
CA TYR A 38 8.59 -11.72 -12.87
C TYR A 38 7.99 -11.29 -14.21
N GLY A 39 8.80 -10.89 -15.20
CA GLY A 39 8.37 -10.63 -16.57
C GLY A 39 7.76 -11.86 -17.24
N LYS A 40 8.37 -13.05 -17.09
CA LYS A 40 7.79 -14.32 -17.54
C LYS A 40 6.49 -14.63 -16.79
N HIS A 41 6.52 -14.56 -15.45
CA HIS A 41 5.33 -14.82 -14.65
C HIS A 41 4.18 -13.85 -14.97
N CYS A 42 4.46 -12.59 -15.37
CA CYS A 42 3.45 -11.64 -15.87
C CYS A 42 2.83 -12.11 -17.19
N ILE A 43 3.65 -12.60 -18.13
CA ILE A 43 3.18 -13.13 -19.43
C ILE A 43 2.36 -14.40 -19.21
N ASP A 44 2.83 -15.33 -18.38
CA ASP A 44 2.13 -16.57 -18.06
C ASP A 44 0.79 -16.32 -17.37
N ALA A 45 0.73 -15.36 -16.44
CA ALA A 45 -0.50 -14.99 -15.75
C ALA A 45 -1.47 -14.21 -16.64
N HIS A 46 -0.99 -13.28 -17.49
CA HIS A 46 -1.84 -12.62 -18.48
C HIS A 46 -2.37 -13.64 -19.50
N ALA A 47 -1.57 -14.62 -19.94
CA ALA A 47 -2.04 -15.68 -20.83
C ALA A 47 -3.13 -16.55 -20.17
N GLN A 48 -3.01 -16.83 -18.86
CA GLN A 48 -4.05 -17.52 -18.09
C GLN A 48 -5.32 -16.66 -17.91
N ALA A 49 -5.19 -15.36 -17.65
CA ALA A 49 -6.31 -14.41 -17.59
C ALA A 49 -7.04 -14.29 -18.94
N THR A 50 -6.29 -14.11 -20.03
CA THR A 50 -6.79 -14.14 -21.40
C THR A 50 -7.54 -15.45 -21.68
N LYS A 51 -6.96 -16.60 -21.32
CA LYS A 51 -7.64 -17.91 -21.51
C LYS A 51 -8.94 -17.99 -20.72
N ALA A 52 -8.96 -17.60 -19.44
CA ALA A 52 -10.16 -17.64 -18.61
C ALA A 52 -11.29 -16.77 -19.18
N MET A 53 -10.98 -15.58 -19.72
CA MET A 53 -11.98 -14.75 -20.42
C MET A 53 -12.43 -15.36 -21.76
N MET A 54 -11.57 -16.08 -22.48
CA MET A 54 -11.97 -16.81 -23.69
C MET A 54 -12.86 -18.02 -23.37
N ASP A 55 -12.62 -18.70 -22.24
CA ASP A 55 -13.46 -19.80 -21.75
C ASP A 55 -14.87 -19.27 -21.33
N ASP A 56 -14.97 -18.12 -20.64
CA ASP A 56 -16.25 -17.44 -20.31
C ASP A 56 -17.04 -17.04 -21.57
N ILE A 57 -16.38 -16.43 -22.55
CA ILE A 57 -16.99 -16.07 -23.84
C ILE A 57 -17.53 -17.32 -24.56
N ALA A 58 -16.79 -18.43 -24.52
CA ALA A 58 -17.22 -19.69 -25.15
C ALA A 58 -18.44 -20.32 -24.44
N GLU A 59 -18.51 -20.26 -23.10
CA GLU A 59 -19.66 -20.73 -22.32
C GLU A 59 -20.92 -19.91 -22.67
N ARG A 60 -20.81 -18.58 -22.71
CA ARG A 60 -21.92 -17.67 -23.04
C ARG A 60 -22.43 -17.77 -24.47
N VAL A 61 -21.55 -18.05 -25.43
CA VAL A 61 -21.93 -18.39 -26.81
C VAL A 61 -22.63 -19.75 -26.86
N GLY A 62 -22.22 -20.70 -26.01
CA GLY A 62 -22.91 -21.99 -25.83
C GLY A 62 -24.33 -21.85 -25.28
N ASP A 63 -24.55 -20.92 -24.34
CA ASP A 63 -25.87 -20.55 -23.81
C ASP A 63 -26.73 -19.73 -24.80
N GLY A 64 -26.19 -19.36 -25.96
CA GLY A 64 -26.91 -18.71 -27.05
C GLY A 64 -27.00 -17.18 -26.95
N GLU A 65 -26.13 -16.52 -26.18
CA GLU A 65 -26.03 -15.06 -26.25
C GLU A 65 -25.54 -14.60 -27.63
N VAL A 66 -26.23 -13.62 -28.23
CA VAL A 66 -25.80 -13.00 -29.49
C VAL A 66 -24.65 -12.03 -29.20
N PHE A 67 -23.43 -12.54 -29.31
CA PHE A 67 -22.19 -11.82 -28.97
C PHE A 67 -21.17 -11.92 -30.12
N ASP A 68 -20.46 -10.82 -30.38
CA ASP A 68 -19.37 -10.77 -31.38
C ASP A 68 -18.08 -11.38 -30.79
N TRP A 69 -18.09 -12.71 -30.74
CA TRP A 69 -17.00 -13.51 -30.20
C TRP A 69 -15.75 -13.50 -31.09
N GLU A 70 -15.90 -13.31 -32.42
CA GLU A 70 -14.75 -13.22 -33.33
C GLU A 70 -13.95 -11.93 -33.05
N HIS A 71 -14.63 -10.80 -32.91
CA HIS A 71 -13.99 -9.53 -32.56
C HIS A 71 -13.35 -9.60 -31.16
N ALA A 72 -14.09 -10.06 -30.15
CA ALA A 72 -13.60 -10.15 -28.77
C ALA A 72 -12.41 -11.13 -28.61
N MET A 73 -12.40 -12.26 -29.33
CA MET A 73 -11.25 -13.17 -29.32
C MET A 73 -10.02 -12.55 -29.99
N GLU A 74 -10.16 -11.69 -31.00
CA GLU A 74 -9.03 -11.03 -31.64
C GLU A 74 -8.48 -9.87 -30.79
N GLU A 75 -9.36 -9.06 -30.17
CA GLU A 75 -8.94 -8.06 -29.17
C GLU A 75 -8.09 -8.71 -28.07
N LEU A 76 -8.56 -9.81 -27.50
CA LEU A 76 -7.86 -10.53 -26.42
C LEU A 76 -6.47 -11.05 -26.82
N LYS A 77 -6.26 -11.46 -28.09
CA LYS A 77 -4.95 -11.85 -28.61
C LYS A 77 -4.04 -10.63 -28.80
N VAL A 78 -4.58 -9.56 -29.36
CA VAL A 78 -3.84 -8.30 -29.62
C VAL A 78 -3.40 -7.64 -28.30
N GLY A 79 -4.24 -7.65 -27.27
CA GLY A 79 -3.91 -7.20 -25.91
C GLY A 79 -2.71 -7.97 -25.34
N LEU A 80 -2.79 -9.31 -25.27
CA LEU A 80 -1.70 -10.16 -24.79
C LEU A 80 -0.38 -9.92 -25.57
N PHE A 81 -0.44 -9.74 -26.89
CA PHE A 81 0.73 -9.44 -27.71
C PHE A 81 1.32 -8.05 -27.41
N ASN A 82 0.47 -7.04 -27.24
CA ASN A 82 0.89 -5.68 -26.87
C ASN A 82 1.51 -5.65 -25.46
N TYR A 83 0.92 -6.36 -24.50
CA TYR A 83 1.44 -6.50 -23.13
C TYR A 83 2.81 -7.19 -23.10
N CYS A 84 2.97 -8.28 -23.86
CA CYS A 84 4.28 -8.93 -24.05
C CYS A 84 5.31 -7.96 -24.65
N GLN A 85 4.94 -7.15 -25.64
CA GLN A 85 5.84 -6.13 -26.20
C GLN A 85 6.20 -5.02 -25.20
N ALA A 86 5.31 -4.65 -24.29
CA ALA A 86 5.60 -3.68 -23.23
C ALA A 86 6.71 -4.23 -22.31
N ILE A 87 6.57 -5.46 -21.83
CA ILE A 87 7.56 -6.14 -20.97
C ILE A 87 8.94 -6.26 -21.65
N VAL A 88 8.97 -6.63 -22.94
CA VAL A 88 10.23 -6.70 -23.69
C VAL A 88 10.91 -5.34 -23.79
N LYS A 89 10.15 -4.25 -24.01
CA LYS A 89 10.69 -2.89 -24.13
C LYS A 89 11.08 -2.27 -22.78
N GLU A 90 10.42 -2.68 -21.69
CA GLU A 90 10.89 -2.41 -20.32
C GLU A 90 12.25 -3.08 -20.07
N ALA A 91 12.45 -4.33 -20.52
CA ALA A 91 13.74 -5.03 -20.42
C ALA A 91 14.85 -4.38 -21.25
N GLU A 92 14.54 -3.92 -22.47
CA GLU A 92 15.48 -3.19 -23.35
C GLU A 92 16.01 -1.91 -22.67
N LEU A 93 15.14 -1.15 -21.99
CA LEU A 93 15.52 0.06 -21.25
C LEU A 93 16.46 -0.21 -20.05
N LEU A 94 16.45 -1.43 -19.49
CA LEU A 94 17.34 -1.83 -18.40
C LEU A 94 18.71 -2.37 -18.86
N MET A 95 18.91 -2.64 -20.15
CA MET A 95 20.11 -3.32 -20.64
C MET A 95 21.03 -2.54 -21.63
N PRO A 96 21.36 -1.24 -21.42
CA PRO A 96 22.38 -0.57 -22.24
C PRO A 96 23.74 -1.31 -22.26
N GLU A 97 24.25 -1.72 -21.09
CA GLU A 97 25.61 -2.28 -20.96
C GLU A 97 25.75 -3.75 -21.43
N VAL A 98 24.63 -4.45 -21.62
CA VAL A 98 24.64 -5.87 -22.03
C VAL A 98 24.75 -5.99 -23.55
N LEU A 99 24.17 -5.05 -24.31
CA LEU A 99 24.20 -5.04 -25.77
C LEU A 99 25.54 -4.56 -26.35
N ASP A 100 26.29 -3.72 -25.63
CA ASP A 100 27.55 -3.12 -26.12
C ASP A 100 28.78 -4.03 -25.92
N ARG A 101 28.59 -5.26 -25.42
CA ARG A 101 29.66 -6.28 -25.39
C ARG A 101 29.63 -7.11 -26.69
N PRO A 102 30.68 -7.05 -27.54
CA PRO A 102 30.73 -7.87 -28.74
C PRO A 102 30.72 -9.37 -28.37
N PRO A 103 30.02 -10.22 -29.15
CA PRO A 103 29.78 -11.61 -28.77
C PRO A 103 31.09 -12.41 -28.71
N ARG A 104 31.55 -12.71 -27.49
CA ARG A 104 32.67 -13.64 -27.27
C ARG A 104 32.30 -15.01 -27.86
N LYS A 105 33.11 -15.51 -28.79
CA LYS A 105 32.91 -16.78 -29.49
C LYS A 105 33.24 -18.02 -28.62
N SER A 106 32.58 -18.13 -27.45
CA SER A 106 32.55 -19.29 -26.55
C SER A 106 31.53 -19.05 -25.43
N SER A 107 30.65 -19.96 -24.99
CA SER A 107 30.51 -21.38 -25.38
C SER A 107 29.04 -21.81 -25.47
N LEU A 108 28.78 -22.89 -26.20
CA LEU A 108 27.46 -23.43 -26.53
C LEU A 108 27.01 -24.51 -25.50
N ASP A 109 27.28 -24.24 -24.21
CA ASP A 109 27.24 -25.25 -23.13
C ASP A 109 26.14 -25.06 -22.08
N TRP A 110 25.56 -23.86 -21.93
CA TRP A 110 24.56 -23.61 -20.88
C TRP A 110 23.29 -24.47 -21.04
N ALA A 111 22.93 -24.81 -22.28
CA ALA A 111 21.79 -25.65 -22.62
C ALA A 111 21.96 -27.16 -22.26
N ARG A 112 23.09 -27.58 -21.67
CA ARG A 112 23.41 -29.01 -21.45
C ARG A 112 23.55 -29.46 -19.99
N ARG A 113 23.09 -28.65 -19.02
CA ARG A 113 23.09 -28.99 -17.58
C ARG A 113 21.72 -28.84 -16.91
N LEU A 114 20.78 -29.71 -17.30
CA LEU A 114 19.55 -29.97 -16.54
C LEU A 114 19.52 -31.43 -16.08
N PRO A 115 19.15 -31.75 -14.83
CA PRO A 115 18.93 -33.14 -14.41
C PRO A 115 17.72 -33.76 -15.12
N SER A 116 17.87 -34.97 -15.66
CA SER A 116 16.79 -35.65 -16.39
C SER A 116 15.76 -36.27 -15.42
N GLY A 117 14.86 -35.44 -14.88
CA GLY A 117 13.64 -35.87 -14.19
C GLY A 117 12.50 -36.10 -15.20
N LYS A 118 11.81 -37.24 -15.13
CA LYS A 118 10.76 -37.62 -16.09
C LYS A 118 9.43 -36.90 -15.80
N THR A 119 8.90 -36.19 -16.78
CA THR A 119 7.46 -35.92 -16.93
C THR A 119 7.02 -36.29 -18.35
N SER A 120 5.78 -36.76 -18.52
CA SER A 120 5.31 -37.31 -19.79
C SER A 120 5.01 -36.21 -20.80
N SER A 121 5.42 -36.42 -22.05
CA SER A 121 5.04 -35.56 -23.17
C SER A 121 3.57 -35.77 -23.54
N ASN A 122 2.93 -34.71 -24.03
CA ASN A 122 2.12 -34.75 -25.23
C ASN A 122 2.31 -33.43 -25.99
N SER A 123 2.80 -33.50 -27.22
CA SER A 123 3.10 -32.35 -28.07
C SER A 123 2.46 -32.58 -29.43
N LEU A 124 1.56 -31.69 -29.83
CA LEU A 124 1.04 -31.66 -31.20
C LEU A 124 1.96 -30.80 -32.06
N ARG A 125 2.42 -31.39 -33.17
CA ARG A 125 3.23 -30.71 -34.17
C ARG A 125 2.32 -29.99 -35.16
N ILE A 126 2.72 -28.79 -35.57
CA ILE A 126 2.25 -28.17 -36.81
C ILE A 126 3.45 -28.17 -37.78
N SER A 127 3.22 -28.58 -39.02
CA SER A 127 4.23 -28.59 -40.10
C SER A 127 3.88 -27.52 -41.15
N PRO A 128 4.86 -26.87 -41.78
CA PRO A 128 4.61 -25.76 -42.70
C PRO A 128 4.13 -26.23 -44.08
N ILE A 129 3.37 -25.36 -44.75
CA ILE A 129 3.02 -25.48 -46.19
C ILE A 129 3.79 -24.38 -46.95
N LEU A 130 4.12 -24.65 -48.22
CA LEU A 130 5.12 -23.94 -49.02
C LEU A 130 4.51 -23.27 -50.26
N SER A 131 5.27 -22.33 -50.88
CA SER A 131 5.12 -21.82 -52.25
C SER A 131 4.02 -20.74 -52.45
N LYS A 132 4.18 -19.71 -53.31
CA LYS A 132 5.15 -19.45 -54.40
C LYS A 132 5.58 -17.97 -54.50
N ASP A 133 6.78 -17.72 -55.02
CA ASP A 133 7.18 -16.45 -55.67
C ASP A 133 6.60 -16.33 -57.10
N PRO A 134 6.68 -15.15 -57.75
CA PRO A 134 7.81 -14.96 -58.67
C PRO A 134 8.47 -13.55 -58.69
N THR A 135 9.80 -13.59 -58.66
CA THR A 135 10.82 -12.56 -58.96
C THR A 135 10.49 -11.45 -59.97
N ARG A 136 11.04 -10.23 -59.73
CA ARG A 136 11.97 -9.55 -60.68
C ARG A 136 12.80 -8.38 -60.09
N THR A 137 14.09 -8.35 -60.46
CA THR A 137 15.02 -7.20 -60.77
C THR A 137 14.71 -5.77 -60.25
N SER A 138 15.68 -4.93 -59.82
CA SER A 138 17.16 -4.97 -59.94
C SER A 138 17.85 -3.89 -59.06
N GLU A 139 19.19 -3.97 -58.92
CA GLU A 139 20.21 -2.88 -58.81
C GLU A 139 19.81 -1.50 -58.22
N SER A 140 20.56 -0.86 -57.30
CA SER A 140 21.89 -1.07 -56.67
C SER A 140 21.98 -0.17 -55.40
N SER A 141 23.09 0.26 -54.74
CA SER A 141 24.57 0.21 -54.92
C SER A 141 25.29 0.47 -53.56
N THR A 142 26.63 0.48 -53.54
CA THR A 142 27.50 1.04 -52.47
C THR A 142 27.51 2.59 -52.47
N GLU A 143 28.09 3.36 -51.54
CA GLU A 143 29.23 3.16 -50.60
C GLU A 143 29.15 4.14 -49.39
N PRO A 144 29.91 3.97 -48.28
CA PRO A 144 29.77 4.79 -47.06
C PRO A 144 30.90 5.82 -46.82
N MET A 145 30.62 6.91 -46.10
CA MET A 145 31.66 7.76 -45.48
C MET A 145 31.28 8.38 -44.13
N THR A 146 32.27 8.45 -43.24
CA THR A 146 32.35 9.20 -41.98
C THR A 146 33.84 9.51 -41.72
N PRO A 147 34.22 10.37 -40.75
CA PRO A 147 33.48 11.47 -40.09
C PRO A 147 34.20 12.83 -40.29
N THR A 148 33.56 13.94 -39.89
CA THR A 148 34.30 15.18 -39.52
C THR A 148 33.53 15.91 -38.42
N SER A 149 34.26 16.44 -37.44
CA SER A 149 33.73 17.13 -36.27
C SER A 149 33.45 18.62 -36.51
N LEU A 150 32.52 19.20 -35.75
CA LEU A 150 32.85 20.24 -34.75
C LEU A 150 31.63 20.73 -33.95
N ASN A 151 31.92 21.16 -32.72
CA ASN A 151 31.19 22.09 -31.84
C ASN A 151 29.79 21.73 -31.29
N MET A 152 29.71 21.84 -29.96
CA MET A 152 28.49 21.92 -29.16
C MET A 152 27.90 23.34 -29.23
N SER A 153 26.58 23.45 -29.41
CA SER A 153 25.73 24.55 -28.90
C SER A 153 24.26 24.10 -28.89
N ASP A 154 23.59 24.25 -27.75
CA ASP A 154 22.15 24.43 -27.53
C ASP A 154 21.16 23.75 -28.50
N ALA A 155 20.88 22.45 -28.28
CA ALA A 155 19.80 21.72 -28.95
C ALA A 155 19.17 20.59 -28.11
N SER A 156 19.04 20.76 -26.78
CA SER A 156 18.52 19.70 -25.88
C SER A 156 17.05 19.87 -25.45
N GLY A 157 16.29 20.80 -26.04
CA GLY A 157 14.93 21.12 -25.61
C GLY A 157 13.81 20.25 -26.23
N GLU A 158 13.93 19.91 -27.52
CA GLU A 158 12.76 19.48 -28.32
C GLU A 158 12.75 17.98 -28.66
N SER A 159 13.91 17.30 -28.63
CA SER A 159 14.04 15.92 -29.13
C SER A 159 13.29 14.85 -28.31
N HIS A 160 12.74 15.19 -27.14
CA HIS A 160 11.92 14.28 -26.33
C HIS A 160 10.41 14.32 -26.67
N LEU A 161 9.90 15.40 -27.29
CA LEU A 161 8.46 15.59 -27.51
C LEU A 161 7.90 14.76 -28.68
N ILE A 162 8.76 14.42 -29.65
CA ILE A 162 8.37 13.72 -30.90
C ILE A 162 8.19 12.19 -30.70
N ALA A 163 8.67 11.63 -29.58
CA ALA A 163 8.51 10.21 -29.25
C ALA A 163 7.07 9.79 -28.82
N SER A 164 6.17 10.77 -28.64
CA SER A 164 4.82 10.62 -28.06
C SER A 164 3.80 9.88 -28.95
N SER A 165 4.11 9.66 -30.23
CA SER A 165 3.18 9.15 -31.26
C SER A 165 2.89 7.64 -31.22
N ARG A 166 3.38 6.91 -30.20
CA ARG A 166 2.91 5.55 -29.85
C ARG A 166 2.80 5.39 -28.34
N ARG A 167 1.61 5.75 -27.80
CA ARG A 167 1.16 5.45 -26.42
C ARG A 167 1.35 3.95 -26.14
N ARG A 168 1.86 3.62 -24.95
CA ARG A 168 2.18 2.24 -24.54
C ARG A 168 1.70 2.05 -23.10
N LEU A 169 0.99 0.95 -22.86
CA LEU A 169 0.42 0.62 -21.54
C LEU A 169 1.52 0.29 -20.53
N ARG A 170 1.98 1.31 -19.79
CA ARG A 170 2.71 1.11 -18.53
C ARG A 170 1.72 0.91 -17.39
N LEU A 171 2.08 0.08 -16.42
CA LEU A 171 1.30 -0.09 -15.19
C LEU A 171 1.13 1.25 -14.46
N PHE A 172 0.00 1.43 -13.79
CA PHE A 172 -0.27 2.66 -13.05
C PHE A 172 0.65 2.79 -11.83
N SER A 173 1.25 3.97 -11.68
CA SER A 173 1.88 4.46 -10.46
C SER A 173 1.46 5.92 -10.29
N VAL A 174 1.33 6.38 -9.05
CA VAL A 174 0.93 7.76 -8.77
C VAL A 174 1.83 8.76 -9.48
N SER A 175 1.20 9.72 -10.15
CA SER A 175 1.82 10.78 -10.96
C SER A 175 2.63 10.31 -12.17
N SER A 176 2.24 9.19 -12.78
CA SER A 176 2.72 8.80 -14.11
C SER A 176 2.08 9.64 -15.22
N ASP A 177 2.92 10.27 -16.06
CA ASP A 177 2.50 11.04 -17.25
C ASP A 177 1.74 10.18 -18.29
N ASP A 178 1.87 8.85 -18.23
CA ASP A 178 1.13 7.92 -19.09
C ASP A 178 -0.39 7.88 -18.76
N TRP A 179 -0.81 8.43 -17.60
CA TRP A 179 -2.18 8.35 -17.06
C TRP A 179 -2.83 9.69 -16.73
N ILE A 180 -2.06 10.79 -16.75
CA ILE A 180 -2.50 12.11 -16.29
C ILE A 180 -1.96 13.17 -17.24
N LYS A 181 -2.81 14.09 -17.69
CA LYS A 181 -2.30 15.32 -18.31
C LYS A 181 -1.77 16.29 -17.26
N SER A 182 -0.53 16.72 -17.43
CA SER A 182 -0.04 17.94 -16.80
C SER A 182 -0.72 19.15 -17.47
N SER A 183 -1.73 19.73 -16.80
CA SER A 183 -2.30 21.02 -17.23
C SER A 183 -1.23 22.10 -17.19
N THR A 184 -1.03 22.79 -18.33
CA THR A 184 -0.19 23.99 -18.42
C THR A 184 -0.88 25.24 -17.89
N ASP A 185 -2.21 25.18 -17.74
CA ASP A 185 -3.06 26.36 -17.55
C ASP A 185 -3.41 26.49 -16.07
N SER A 186 -2.71 27.39 -15.40
CA SER A 186 -2.61 27.50 -13.93
C SER A 186 -3.83 28.15 -13.26
N THR A 187 -5.04 27.68 -13.55
CA THR A 187 -6.30 28.34 -13.10
C THR A 187 -7.30 27.43 -12.39
N SER A 188 -7.12 26.10 -12.43
CA SER A 188 -7.86 25.14 -11.61
C SER A 188 -6.98 23.93 -11.31
N ALA A 189 -6.49 23.82 -10.07
CA ALA A 189 -5.59 22.76 -9.61
C ALA A 189 -6.33 21.62 -8.89
N ASP A 190 -7.66 21.64 -8.94
CA ASP A 190 -8.55 20.87 -8.05
C ASP A 190 -8.94 19.48 -8.58
N GLU A 191 -8.67 19.18 -9.86
CA GLU A 191 -8.87 17.83 -10.40
C GLU A 191 -7.76 17.44 -11.38
N PHE A 192 -7.17 16.25 -11.18
CA PHE A 192 -6.21 15.67 -12.12
C PHE A 192 -6.96 15.17 -13.36
N GLU A 193 -6.67 15.70 -14.56
CA GLU A 193 -7.29 15.19 -15.79
C GLU A 193 -6.71 13.80 -16.14
N VAL A 194 -7.34 12.76 -15.59
CA VAL A 194 -7.02 11.36 -15.87
C VAL A 194 -7.33 11.04 -17.33
N VAL A 195 -6.33 10.52 -18.03
CA VAL A 195 -6.43 10.07 -19.42
C VAL A 195 -6.17 8.58 -19.44
N LEU A 196 -7.18 7.80 -19.80
CA LEU A 196 -7.02 6.38 -20.07
C LEU A 196 -6.37 6.19 -21.45
N PRO A 197 -5.34 5.34 -21.60
CA PRO A 197 -4.78 5.00 -22.90
C PRO A 197 -5.81 4.37 -23.85
N ASP A 198 -5.80 4.80 -25.13
CA ASP A 198 -6.74 4.33 -26.15
C ASP A 198 -6.47 2.86 -26.52
N GLY A 199 -7.53 2.08 -26.75
CA GLY A 199 -7.41 0.68 -27.21
C GLY A 199 -7.01 -0.33 -26.13
N MET A 200 -7.27 -0.02 -24.86
CA MET A 200 -7.12 -0.94 -23.73
C MET A 200 -8.11 -2.10 -23.84
N THR A 201 -7.66 -3.36 -23.70
CA THR A 201 -8.56 -4.54 -23.72
C THR A 201 -9.14 -4.81 -22.34
N ARG A 202 -10.20 -5.63 -22.25
CA ARG A 202 -10.79 -6.05 -20.96
C ARG A 202 -9.80 -6.72 -19.99
N VAL A 203 -8.73 -7.34 -20.50
CA VAL A 203 -7.67 -7.91 -19.63
C VAL A 203 -6.76 -6.80 -19.12
N ASP A 204 -6.35 -5.86 -19.98
CA ASP A 204 -5.57 -4.69 -19.58
C ASP A 204 -6.34 -3.86 -18.55
N GLU A 205 -7.62 -3.54 -18.80
CA GLU A 205 -8.52 -2.83 -17.87
C GLU A 205 -8.53 -3.48 -16.49
N SER A 206 -8.64 -4.81 -16.43
CA SER A 206 -8.66 -5.57 -15.18
C SER A 206 -7.30 -5.61 -14.47
N ILE A 207 -6.19 -5.73 -15.21
CA ILE A 207 -4.83 -5.65 -14.64
C ILE A 207 -4.59 -4.26 -14.05
N HIS A 208 -4.96 -3.20 -14.78
CA HIS A 208 -4.83 -1.83 -14.32
C HIS A 208 -5.75 -1.53 -13.13
N LEU A 209 -7.01 -2.01 -13.13
CA LEU A 209 -7.91 -1.94 -11.99
C LEU A 209 -7.32 -2.63 -10.74
N GLY A 210 -6.72 -3.81 -10.90
CA GLY A 210 -6.04 -4.52 -9.82
C GLY A 210 -4.84 -3.76 -9.25
N VAL A 211 -4.02 -3.14 -10.11
CA VAL A 211 -2.88 -2.30 -9.67
C VAL A 211 -3.35 -1.03 -8.97
N VAL A 212 -4.33 -0.31 -9.53
CA VAL A 212 -4.93 0.89 -8.95
C VAL A 212 -5.55 0.59 -7.59
N MET A 213 -6.35 -0.49 -7.47
CA MET A 213 -6.91 -0.91 -6.18
C MET A 213 -5.83 -1.34 -5.18
N GLY A 214 -4.76 -2.00 -5.64
CA GLY A 214 -3.61 -2.35 -4.80
C GLY A 214 -2.84 -1.14 -4.26
N ILE A 215 -2.77 -0.04 -5.02
CA ILE A 215 -2.20 1.23 -4.56
C ILE A 215 -3.18 1.94 -3.61
N LEU A 216 -4.44 2.10 -4.00
CA LEU A 216 -5.51 2.68 -3.18
C LEU A 216 -5.63 1.99 -1.80
N SER A 217 -5.55 0.66 -1.75
CA SER A 217 -5.50 -0.13 -0.50
C SER A 217 -4.42 0.38 0.47
N LYS A 218 -3.20 0.61 -0.03
CA LYS A 218 -2.08 1.11 0.78
C LYS A 218 -2.27 2.59 1.16
N LEU A 219 -2.72 3.44 0.23
CA LEU A 219 -3.00 4.85 0.49
C LEU A 219 -4.10 5.03 1.54
N TYR A 220 -5.23 4.36 1.37
CA TYR A 220 -6.37 4.38 2.29
C TYR A 220 -6.02 3.81 3.67
N THR A 221 -5.19 2.75 3.73
CA THR A 221 -4.64 2.23 5.00
C THR A 221 -3.84 3.30 5.74
N MET A 222 -2.86 3.94 5.07
CA MET A 222 -2.06 5.01 5.68
C MET A 222 -2.92 6.23 6.05
N ALA A 223 -3.92 6.57 5.24
CA ALA A 223 -4.85 7.66 5.52
C ALA A 223 -5.69 7.39 6.78
N LYS A 224 -6.29 6.19 6.94
CA LYS A 224 -7.05 5.84 8.15
C LYS A 224 -6.15 5.67 9.38
N LEU A 225 -4.91 5.18 9.22
CA LEU A 225 -3.91 5.19 10.29
C LEU A 225 -3.55 6.61 10.72
N MET A 226 -3.31 7.52 9.77
CA MET A 226 -2.99 8.91 10.05
C MET A 226 -4.17 9.66 10.69
N GLN A 227 -5.40 9.47 10.21
CA GLN A 227 -6.61 9.98 10.87
C GLN A 227 -6.73 9.45 12.31
N SER A 228 -6.44 8.16 12.55
CA SER A 228 -6.44 7.55 13.89
C SER A 228 -5.38 8.17 14.83
N ILE A 229 -4.19 8.47 14.30
CA ILE A 229 -3.12 9.18 15.02
C ILE A 229 -3.58 10.60 15.37
N LEU A 230 -3.96 11.38 14.37
CA LEU A 230 -4.35 12.79 14.49
C LEU A 230 -5.48 12.97 15.52
N LEU A 231 -6.55 12.19 15.37
CA LEU A 231 -7.67 12.19 16.31
C LEU A 231 -7.23 11.88 17.74
N SER A 232 -6.34 10.89 17.92
CA SER A 232 -5.85 10.49 19.24
C SER A 232 -5.05 11.61 19.93
N TYR A 233 -4.23 12.36 19.19
CA TYR A 233 -3.54 13.55 19.72
C TYR A 233 -4.44 14.79 19.84
N GLY A 234 -5.69 14.71 19.40
CA GLY A 234 -6.65 15.82 19.40
C GLY A 234 -6.38 16.87 18.34
N VAL A 235 -5.75 16.47 17.23
CA VAL A 235 -5.61 17.32 16.04
C VAL A 235 -6.89 17.24 15.21
N GLU A 236 -7.37 18.38 14.74
CA GLU A 236 -8.58 18.44 13.91
C GLU A 236 -8.38 17.75 12.55
N SER A 237 -9.44 17.05 12.13
CA SER A 237 -9.58 16.57 10.76
C SER A 237 -9.79 17.74 9.80
N ASP A 238 -9.17 17.63 8.63
CA ASP A 238 -9.39 18.54 7.51
C ASP A 238 -10.56 18.01 6.67
N THR A 239 -11.64 18.78 6.60
CA THR A 239 -12.89 18.48 5.86
C THR A 239 -12.98 19.22 4.53
N SER A 240 -11.93 19.93 4.10
CA SER A 240 -11.89 20.58 2.79
C SER A 240 -11.78 19.56 1.66
N GLU A 241 -12.00 20.00 0.42
CA GLU A 241 -11.83 19.18 -0.79
C GLU A 241 -10.35 18.84 -1.04
N SER A 242 -9.40 19.59 -0.48
CA SER A 242 -7.98 19.18 -0.42
C SER A 242 -7.65 18.26 0.78
N GLY A 243 -8.62 18.02 1.66
CA GLY A 243 -8.43 17.42 2.98
C GLY A 243 -8.38 15.89 2.97
N LEU A 244 -7.54 15.33 3.84
CA LEU A 244 -7.36 13.88 3.97
C LEU A 244 -8.64 13.13 4.38
N LEU A 245 -9.62 13.78 5.00
CA LEU A 245 -10.89 13.12 5.33
C LEU A 245 -11.77 12.96 4.08
N TYR A 246 -11.91 14.03 3.28
CA TYR A 246 -12.70 14.06 2.04
C TYR A 246 -12.34 12.89 1.13
N TRP A 247 -11.07 12.75 0.73
CA TRP A 247 -10.65 11.68 -0.18
C TRP A 247 -10.78 10.27 0.38
N THR A 248 -10.77 10.09 1.71
CA THR A 248 -11.13 8.77 2.27
C THR A 248 -12.62 8.47 2.24
N ILE A 249 -13.49 9.48 2.27
CA ILE A 249 -14.94 9.32 2.08
C ILE A 249 -15.22 9.06 0.59
N SER A 250 -14.60 9.81 -0.33
CA SER A 250 -14.71 9.58 -1.77
C SER A 250 -14.30 8.14 -2.15
N PHE A 251 -13.25 7.59 -1.53
CA PHE A 251 -12.87 6.19 -1.71
C PHE A 251 -13.87 5.21 -1.09
N GLU A 252 -14.41 5.49 0.11
CA GLU A 252 -15.44 4.65 0.76
C GLU A 252 -16.73 4.57 -0.06
N GLU A 253 -17.13 5.67 -0.71
CA GLU A 253 -18.30 5.74 -1.60
C GLU A 253 -18.06 5.02 -2.93
N ASN A 254 -16.83 5.07 -3.46
CA ASN A 254 -16.45 4.44 -4.73
C ASN A 254 -15.81 3.05 -4.58
N ILE A 255 -15.83 2.44 -3.38
CA ILE A 255 -15.14 1.17 -3.11
C ILE A 255 -15.61 0.00 -3.97
N THR A 256 -16.88 0.01 -4.43
CA THR A 256 -17.45 -1.00 -5.34
C THR A 256 -17.37 -0.61 -6.82
N SER A 257 -16.82 0.57 -7.14
CA SER A 257 -16.70 1.05 -8.52
C SER A 257 -15.67 0.23 -9.31
N ASN A 258 -15.94 0.04 -10.59
CA ASN A 258 -14.98 -0.47 -11.58
C ASN A 258 -14.52 0.65 -12.54
N ASP A 259 -14.98 1.91 -12.37
CA ASP A 259 -14.49 3.02 -13.19
C ASP A 259 -13.04 3.36 -12.83
N LEU A 260 -12.14 2.94 -13.72
CA LEU A 260 -10.71 3.19 -13.61
C LEU A 260 -10.38 4.70 -13.56
N LYS A 261 -11.19 5.56 -14.21
CA LYS A 261 -10.94 7.00 -14.22
C LYS A 261 -11.18 7.62 -12.84
N THR A 262 -12.34 7.37 -12.23
CA THR A 262 -12.67 7.81 -10.88
C THR A 262 -11.68 7.26 -9.85
N LEU A 263 -11.32 5.98 -9.95
CA LEU A 263 -10.38 5.36 -9.02
C LEU A 263 -8.96 5.97 -9.10
N ILE A 264 -8.46 6.29 -10.30
CA ILE A 264 -7.17 6.98 -10.46
C ILE A 264 -7.24 8.42 -9.92
N SER A 265 -8.32 9.17 -10.19
CA SER A 265 -8.49 10.53 -9.63
C SER A 265 -8.48 10.52 -8.10
N ILE A 266 -9.18 9.56 -7.48
CA ILE A 266 -9.14 9.35 -6.03
C ILE A 266 -7.72 8.96 -5.56
N ALA A 267 -6.97 8.15 -6.33
CA ALA A 267 -5.62 7.73 -5.96
C ALA A 267 -4.62 8.89 -5.92
N GLU A 268 -4.59 9.75 -6.94
CA GLU A 268 -3.72 10.94 -6.97
C GLU A 268 -4.04 11.89 -5.81
N ASN A 269 -5.31 12.28 -5.66
CA ASN A 269 -5.71 13.26 -4.65
C ASN A 269 -5.55 12.71 -3.22
N LEU A 270 -5.84 11.42 -2.99
CA LEU A 270 -5.59 10.77 -1.70
C LEU A 270 -4.09 10.66 -1.40
N PHE A 271 -3.24 10.41 -2.40
CA PHE A 271 -1.79 10.45 -2.22
C PHE A 271 -1.30 11.85 -1.86
N TYR A 272 -1.68 12.90 -2.59
CA TYR A 272 -1.14 14.24 -2.33
C TYR A 272 -1.65 14.86 -1.02
N SER A 273 -2.92 14.67 -0.68
CA SER A 273 -3.46 15.07 0.63
C SER A 273 -2.79 14.33 1.79
N LEU A 274 -2.53 13.02 1.64
CA LEU A 274 -1.81 12.22 2.62
C LEU A 274 -0.32 12.61 2.72
N TYR A 275 0.37 12.77 1.60
CA TYR A 275 1.79 13.15 1.55
C TYR A 275 2.02 14.52 2.17
N ALA A 276 1.19 15.51 1.82
CA ALA A 276 1.21 16.84 2.43
C ALA A 276 1.03 16.76 3.95
N ARG A 277 0.05 15.97 4.42
CA ARG A 277 -0.21 15.79 5.86
C ARG A 277 0.94 15.08 6.58
N VAL A 278 1.46 13.98 6.02
CA VAL A 278 2.58 13.22 6.59
C VAL A 278 3.84 14.09 6.72
N VAL A 279 4.21 14.84 5.68
CA VAL A 279 5.41 15.69 5.68
C VAL A 279 5.31 16.83 6.71
N ILE A 280 4.17 17.52 6.78
CA ILE A 280 3.98 18.62 7.73
C ILE A 280 3.87 18.11 9.18
N GLU A 281 3.15 17.01 9.40
CA GLU A 281 3.01 16.46 10.76
C GLU A 281 4.32 15.85 11.26
N LEU A 282 5.17 15.27 10.39
CA LEU A 282 6.54 14.88 10.78
C LEU A 282 7.35 16.09 11.29
N ALA A 283 7.22 17.27 10.67
CA ALA A 283 7.86 18.49 11.13
C ALA A 283 7.33 18.92 12.53
N ASN A 284 6.02 18.78 12.76
CA ASN A 284 5.39 19.07 14.06
C ASN A 284 5.86 18.10 15.15
N ILE A 285 5.94 16.80 14.83
CA ILE A 285 6.33 15.73 15.77
C ILE A 285 7.81 15.85 16.15
N GLU A 286 8.69 16.13 15.18
CA GLU A 286 10.12 16.36 15.47
C GLU A 286 10.33 17.61 16.32
N LEU A 287 9.60 18.70 16.05
CA LEU A 287 9.65 19.93 16.86
C LEU A 287 9.26 19.63 18.31
N CYS A 288 8.24 18.80 18.52
CA CYS A 288 7.85 18.30 19.85
C CYS A 288 8.95 17.46 20.50
N GLY A 289 9.57 16.53 19.75
CA GLY A 289 10.71 15.71 20.23
C GLY A 289 11.94 16.51 20.67
N THR A 290 12.13 17.74 20.18
CA THR A 290 13.20 18.62 20.69
C THR A 290 13.02 19.02 22.15
N PHE A 291 11.78 19.00 22.68
CA PHE A 291 11.46 19.51 24.00
C PHE A 291 11.63 18.46 25.10
N LYS A 292 12.87 18.29 25.54
CA LYS A 292 13.29 17.28 26.52
C LYS A 292 12.93 17.62 27.98
N THR A 293 11.65 17.89 28.26
CA THR A 293 11.18 17.91 29.64
C THR A 293 11.14 16.49 30.21
N SER A 294 11.87 16.26 31.29
CA SER A 294 11.94 14.97 31.99
C SER A 294 10.68 14.74 32.85
N ILE A 295 9.50 14.71 32.24
CA ILE A 295 8.25 14.55 32.99
C ILE A 295 8.04 13.06 33.33
N ILE A 296 8.56 12.67 34.49
CA ILE A 296 8.47 11.30 35.03
C ILE A 296 7.04 11.05 35.54
N TYR A 297 6.10 10.91 34.61
CA TYR A 297 4.73 10.51 34.93
C TYR A 297 4.69 9.06 35.38
N LYS A 298 4.10 8.82 36.56
CA LYS A 298 3.77 7.46 37.02
C LYS A 298 2.80 6.83 36.02
N ARG A 299 3.26 5.84 35.25
CA ARG A 299 2.43 5.04 34.35
C ARG A 299 1.46 4.20 35.18
N ASN A 300 0.26 4.72 35.45
CA ASN A 300 -0.81 3.97 36.09
C ASN A 300 -1.16 2.75 35.23
N SER A 301 -1.09 1.57 35.83
CA SER A 301 -1.19 0.29 35.12
C SER A 301 -2.64 -0.04 34.74
N GLY A 302 -3.11 0.45 33.59
CA GLY A 302 -4.42 0.07 33.04
C GLY A 302 -4.80 0.72 31.71
N SER A 303 -4.51 2.00 31.51
CA SER A 303 -4.94 2.75 30.32
C SER A 303 -4.03 2.54 29.11
N PHE A 304 -4.60 2.67 27.91
CA PHE A 304 -3.83 2.91 26.70
C PHE A 304 -3.03 4.22 26.82
N LEU A 305 -1.80 4.24 26.29
CA LEU A 305 -0.91 5.40 26.28
C LEU A 305 -0.48 5.68 24.84
N LEU A 306 -0.33 6.96 24.52
CA LEU A 306 0.17 7.40 23.23
C LEU A 306 1.70 7.21 23.13
N PRO A 307 2.26 7.09 21.92
CA PRO A 307 3.70 7.15 21.71
C PRO A 307 4.33 8.45 22.26
N GLU A 308 5.58 8.36 22.71
CA GLU A 308 6.44 9.55 22.86
C GLU A 308 6.83 10.08 21.46
N PRO A 309 7.08 11.40 21.26
CA PRO A 309 7.32 11.98 19.93
C PRO A 309 8.37 11.27 19.08
N ASP A 310 9.53 10.90 19.64
CA ASP A 310 10.59 10.16 18.93
C ASP A 310 10.11 8.80 18.37
N HIS A 311 9.17 8.15 19.07
CA HIS A 311 8.58 6.88 18.63
C HIS A 311 7.44 7.10 17.63
N LEU A 312 6.66 8.17 17.79
CA LEU A 312 5.65 8.57 16.81
C LEU A 312 6.28 8.97 15.47
N TYR A 313 7.37 9.73 15.52
CA TYR A 313 8.11 10.19 14.34
C TYR A 313 8.48 9.01 13.45
N ARG A 314 9.00 7.92 14.03
CA ARG A 314 9.37 6.71 13.31
C ARG A 314 8.19 5.91 12.75
N ILE A 315 7.02 5.96 13.42
CA ILE A 315 5.78 5.38 12.87
C ILE A 315 5.34 6.16 11.63
N VAL A 316 5.21 7.49 11.75
CA VAL A 316 4.77 8.34 10.63
C VAL A 316 5.82 8.41 9.51
N LEU A 317 7.12 8.29 9.83
CA LEU A 317 8.19 8.19 8.84
C LEU A 317 8.04 6.92 8.00
N SER A 318 7.68 5.78 8.60
CA SER A 318 7.41 4.56 7.83
C SER A 318 6.22 4.69 6.86
N PHE A 319 5.31 5.66 7.07
CA PHE A 319 4.27 5.99 6.09
C PHE A 319 4.87 6.83 4.95
N LYS A 320 5.79 7.76 5.24
CA LYS A 320 6.53 8.50 4.21
C LYS A 320 7.40 7.55 3.38
N ASP A 321 8.14 6.64 4.01
CA ASP A 321 8.99 5.65 3.33
C ASP A 321 8.16 4.74 2.41
N ALA A 322 6.90 4.46 2.76
CA ALA A 322 5.96 3.71 1.93
C ALA A 322 5.33 4.56 0.80
N LEU A 323 5.11 5.86 1.00
CA LEU A 323 4.64 6.79 -0.05
C LEU A 323 5.75 7.08 -1.07
N ASP A 324 6.99 7.20 -0.61
CA ASP A 324 8.21 7.36 -1.43
C ASP A 324 8.58 6.05 -2.17
N ALA A 325 7.89 4.94 -1.91
CA ALA A 325 8.15 3.67 -2.57
C ALA A 325 7.68 3.71 -4.04
N PRO A 326 8.50 3.27 -5.01
CA PRO A 326 8.14 3.28 -6.43
C PRO A 326 6.86 2.49 -6.79
N GLY A 327 6.52 1.45 -6.00
CA GLY A 327 5.26 0.71 -6.08
C GLY A 327 4.02 1.46 -5.59
N ILE A 328 4.16 2.74 -5.23
CA ILE A 328 3.09 3.71 -5.01
C ILE A 328 3.30 4.92 -5.93
N CYS A 329 4.43 5.63 -5.82
CA CYS A 329 4.73 6.82 -6.63
C CYS A 329 6.13 6.69 -7.25
N SER A 330 6.22 6.72 -8.58
CA SER A 330 7.49 6.60 -9.30
C SER A 330 8.21 7.95 -9.47
N LEU A 331 7.47 9.06 -9.55
CA LEU A 331 8.00 10.42 -9.62
C LEU A 331 7.05 11.42 -8.93
N LEU A 332 7.50 12.01 -7.82
CA LEU A 332 6.72 12.99 -7.07
C LEU A 332 6.60 14.33 -7.82
N ARG A 333 5.39 14.71 -8.23
CA ARG A 333 5.10 16.05 -8.78
C ARG A 333 5.15 17.11 -7.67
N LYS A 334 6.14 18.00 -7.77
CA LYS A 334 6.43 19.02 -6.74
C LYS A 334 5.37 20.11 -6.69
N ASP A 335 4.79 20.45 -7.84
CA ASP A 335 3.65 21.35 -8.00
C ASP A 335 2.42 20.88 -7.20
N ALA A 336 1.97 19.64 -7.43
CA ALA A 336 0.88 19.03 -6.68
C ALA A 336 1.18 18.91 -5.18
N ALA A 337 2.41 18.49 -4.82
CA ALA A 337 2.84 18.42 -3.41
C ALA A 337 2.81 19.80 -2.72
N ILE A 338 3.24 20.86 -3.41
CA ILE A 338 3.17 22.24 -2.89
C ILE A 338 1.71 22.68 -2.74
N HIS A 339 0.83 22.40 -3.70
CA HIS A 339 -0.59 22.79 -3.66
C HIS A 339 -1.29 22.25 -2.40
N PHE A 340 -1.24 20.93 -2.19
CA PHE A 340 -1.88 20.29 -1.03
C PHE A 340 -1.23 20.72 0.30
N GLN A 341 0.09 20.89 0.35
CA GLN A 341 0.76 21.44 1.53
C GLN A 341 0.31 22.88 1.84
N GLN A 342 0.19 23.75 0.83
CA GLN A 342 -0.20 25.15 1.00
C GLN A 342 -1.66 25.30 1.43
N SER A 343 -2.58 24.51 0.86
CA SER A 343 -4.00 24.52 1.27
C SER A 343 -4.15 24.15 2.74
N TYR A 344 -3.58 23.01 3.15
CA TYR A 344 -3.65 22.55 4.53
C TYR A 344 -3.04 23.55 5.53
N ILE A 345 -1.87 24.13 5.25
CA ILE A 345 -1.28 25.17 6.12
C ILE A 345 -2.15 26.43 6.18
N SER A 346 -2.70 26.89 5.06
CA SER A 346 -3.50 28.12 5.01
C SER A 346 -4.74 28.02 5.88
N GLN A 347 -5.45 26.88 5.85
CA GLN A 347 -6.60 26.62 6.71
C GLN A 347 -6.25 26.66 8.21
N ILE A 348 -5.10 26.10 8.61
CA ILE A 348 -4.64 26.18 10.00
C ILE A 348 -4.29 27.63 10.38
N VAL A 349 -3.66 28.37 9.46
CA VAL A 349 -3.32 29.79 9.67
C VAL A 349 -4.59 30.60 9.90
N ASP A 350 -5.63 30.40 9.10
CA ASP A 350 -6.90 31.14 9.22
C ASP A 350 -7.70 30.74 10.48
N LYS A 351 -7.77 29.45 10.82
CA LYS A 351 -8.30 29.00 12.12
C LYS A 351 -7.54 29.65 13.30
N THR A 352 -6.22 29.78 13.19
CA THR A 352 -5.37 30.34 14.26
C THR A 352 -5.48 31.86 14.40
N LYS A 353 -5.83 32.60 13.33
CA LYS A 353 -6.12 34.05 13.39
C LYS A 353 -7.32 34.35 14.29
N ASN A 354 -8.34 33.49 14.25
CA ASN A 354 -9.61 33.68 14.94
C ASN A 354 -9.63 33.08 16.37
N ALA A 355 -8.53 32.47 16.82
CA ALA A 355 -8.42 31.86 18.14
C ALA A 355 -7.70 32.78 19.14
N ASP A 356 -8.42 33.18 20.20
CA ASP A 356 -7.85 33.86 21.36
C ASP A 356 -6.68 33.05 21.92
N PHE A 357 -5.50 33.67 22.00
CA PHE A 357 -4.28 32.98 22.37
C PHE A 357 -4.23 32.71 23.89
N PRO A 358 -4.23 31.45 24.35
CA PRO A 358 -4.10 31.18 25.78
C PRO A 358 -2.71 31.60 26.26
N LEU A 359 -2.65 32.63 27.11
CA LEU A 359 -1.42 33.21 27.72
C LEU A 359 -0.71 32.26 28.72
N HIS A 360 -0.87 30.95 28.56
CA HIS A 360 -0.50 29.93 29.53
C HIS A 360 0.35 28.82 28.90
N ASP A 361 1.52 29.20 28.39
CA ASP A 361 2.62 28.29 28.09
C ASP A 361 3.26 27.75 29.39
N LYS A 362 2.47 27.01 30.19
CA LYS A 362 2.84 26.57 31.55
C LYS A 362 4.05 25.64 31.61
N LEU A 363 4.48 25.10 30.48
CA LEU A 363 5.67 24.26 30.35
C LEU A 363 6.85 25.01 29.70
N GLY A 364 6.63 26.19 29.10
CA GLY A 364 7.63 26.87 28.26
C GLY A 364 7.81 26.23 26.87
N TYR A 365 6.90 25.32 26.49
CA TYR A 365 6.96 24.58 25.23
C TYR A 365 6.78 25.48 24.01
N ARG A 366 5.74 26.33 24.00
CA ARG A 366 5.43 27.18 22.85
C ARG A 366 6.57 28.16 22.60
N SER A 367 7.17 28.67 23.66
CA SER A 367 8.34 29.56 23.65
C SER A 367 9.58 28.84 23.09
N HIS A 368 9.87 27.64 23.59
CA HIS A 368 10.95 26.78 23.07
C HIS A 368 10.79 26.46 21.58
N ALA A 369 9.60 26.00 21.18
CA ALA A 369 9.30 25.66 19.79
C ALA A 369 9.36 26.89 18.87
N ALA A 370 8.82 28.04 19.32
CA ALA A 370 8.89 29.28 18.55
C ALA A 370 10.34 29.75 18.34
N ASN A 371 11.21 29.64 19.35
CA ASN A 371 12.63 29.99 19.24
C ASN A 371 13.35 29.12 18.20
N ILE A 372 13.10 27.80 18.18
CA ILE A 372 13.67 26.88 17.18
C ILE A 372 13.20 27.22 15.76
N VAL A 373 11.93 27.59 15.59
CA VAL A 373 11.36 27.95 14.28
C VAL A 373 11.78 29.37 13.85
N GLN A 374 12.14 30.25 14.80
CA GLN A 374 12.64 31.61 14.56
C GLN A 374 14.09 31.62 14.05
N ASP A 375 14.95 30.69 14.50
CA ASP A 375 16.22 30.42 13.82
C ASP A 375 15.98 29.73 12.48
N ARG A 376 15.74 30.54 11.45
CA ARG A 376 15.56 30.07 10.07
C ARG A 376 16.82 29.43 9.49
N SER A 377 18.00 29.63 10.07
CA SER A 377 19.27 28.98 9.67
C SER A 377 19.49 27.63 10.37
N GLY A 378 18.84 27.40 11.51
CA GLY A 378 19.02 26.22 12.36
C GLY A 378 18.75 24.89 11.64
N PRO A 379 19.30 23.77 12.16
CA PRO A 379 19.26 22.48 11.49
C PRO A 379 17.83 21.97 11.24
N TYR A 380 16.91 22.19 12.18
CA TYR A 380 15.50 21.87 12.03
C TYR A 380 14.86 22.64 10.86
N CYS A 381 15.02 23.97 10.82
CA CYS A 381 14.49 24.79 9.73
C CYS A 381 15.12 24.44 8.38
N THR A 382 16.43 24.19 8.34
CA THR A 382 17.14 23.80 7.11
C THR A 382 16.66 22.46 6.56
N LYS A 383 16.43 21.46 7.43
CA LYS A 383 15.81 20.18 7.06
C LYS A 383 14.42 20.36 6.44
N TRP A 384 13.52 21.08 7.11
CA TRP A 384 12.12 21.13 6.69
C TRP A 384 11.85 22.03 5.49
N LYS A 385 12.68 23.06 5.23
CA LYS A 385 12.65 23.81 3.96
C LYS A 385 12.86 22.94 2.72
N ALA A 386 13.64 21.88 2.81
CA ALA A 386 13.91 20.98 1.68
C ALA A 386 12.71 20.12 1.29
N LEU A 387 11.74 19.93 2.19
CA LEU A 387 10.54 19.10 2.01
C LEU A 387 9.24 19.91 1.96
N ILE A 388 9.25 21.14 2.48
CA ILE A 388 8.15 22.10 2.50
C ILE A 388 8.69 23.42 1.93
N PRO A 389 8.61 23.68 0.62
CA PRO A 389 9.32 24.79 -0.03
C PRO A 389 8.98 26.18 0.52
N PHE A 390 7.78 26.36 1.07
CA PHE A 390 7.30 27.61 1.67
C PHE A 390 7.45 27.66 3.21
N PHE A 391 8.20 26.75 3.83
CA PHE A 391 8.37 26.67 5.30
C PHE A 391 8.79 28.00 5.97
N ASN A 392 9.53 28.84 5.25
CA ASN A 392 9.97 30.16 5.73
C ASN A 392 8.80 31.14 6.03
N VAL A 393 7.67 31.04 5.31
CA VAL A 393 6.51 31.94 5.52
C VAL A 393 5.52 31.44 6.57
N ILE A 394 5.65 30.19 7.02
CA ILE A 394 4.81 29.65 8.11
C ILE A 394 5.19 30.35 9.43
N PRO A 395 4.27 31.04 10.12
CA PRO A 395 4.62 31.78 11.34
C PRO A 395 5.05 30.85 12.48
N CYS A 396 6.05 31.27 13.27
CA CYS A 396 6.59 30.45 14.36
C CYS A 396 5.52 30.07 15.40
N ARG A 397 4.55 30.97 15.67
CA ARG A 397 3.38 30.71 16.54
C ARG A 397 2.57 29.51 16.04
N ASN A 398 2.33 29.41 14.73
CA ASN A 398 1.50 28.35 14.15
C ASN A 398 2.19 27.00 14.27
N MET A 399 3.47 26.89 13.90
CA MET A 399 4.27 25.67 14.12
C MET A 399 4.30 25.25 15.60
N ALA A 400 4.49 26.20 16.52
CA ALA A 400 4.51 25.94 17.96
C ALA A 400 3.14 25.48 18.51
N MET A 401 2.02 25.98 17.97
CA MET A 401 0.67 25.54 18.32
C MET A 401 0.34 24.16 17.71
N MET A 402 0.69 23.94 16.45
CA MET A 402 0.47 22.65 15.74
C MET A 402 1.24 21.51 16.42
N SER A 403 2.48 21.75 16.85
CA SER A 403 3.32 20.74 17.50
C SER A 403 2.99 20.45 18.96
N GLU A 404 2.19 21.27 19.65
CA GLU A 404 1.83 21.10 21.06
C GLU A 404 0.89 19.91 21.32
N CYS A 405 0.13 19.48 20.31
CA CYS A 405 -0.77 18.33 20.43
C CYS A 405 -0.01 17.05 20.84
N TYR A 406 1.20 16.86 20.31
CA TYR A 406 2.06 15.68 20.48
C TYR A 406 2.70 15.54 21.88
N LEU A 407 2.48 16.50 22.79
CA LEU A 407 2.77 16.33 24.22
C LEU A 407 1.73 15.46 24.96
N ALA A 408 0.65 15.03 24.30
CA ALA A 408 -0.38 14.21 24.92
C ALA A 408 0.10 12.77 25.18
N LEU A 409 -0.14 12.26 26.38
CA LEU A 409 0.24 10.91 26.81
C LEU A 409 -0.91 9.90 26.80
N ALA A 410 -2.14 10.39 26.72
CA ALA A 410 -3.38 9.62 26.59
C ALA A 410 -4.24 10.24 25.48
N PRO A 411 -5.13 9.48 24.82
CA PRO A 411 -5.99 10.02 23.76
C PRO A 411 -6.79 11.22 24.24
N ARG A 412 -6.74 12.34 23.49
CA ARG A 412 -7.60 13.52 23.75
C ARG A 412 -9.04 13.25 23.31
N ASN A 413 -9.19 12.60 22.15
CA ASN A 413 -10.47 12.14 21.62
C ASN A 413 -10.47 10.61 21.53
N ALA A 414 -11.64 10.00 21.67
CA ALA A 414 -11.85 8.57 21.45
C ALA A 414 -13.16 8.34 20.69
N THR A 415 -13.08 7.77 19.49
CA THR A 415 -14.25 7.18 18.81
C THR A 415 -14.75 5.97 19.58
N PRO A 416 -16.07 5.73 19.65
CA PRO A 416 -16.59 4.45 20.09
C PRO A 416 -16.08 3.31 19.18
N ASP A 417 -16.04 2.09 19.71
CA ASP A 417 -15.79 0.90 18.92
C ASP A 417 -17.00 0.52 18.07
N ASP A 418 -16.71 -0.06 16.90
CA ASP A 418 -17.69 -0.71 16.01
C ASP A 418 -18.58 -1.73 16.74
N VAL A 419 -17.96 -2.53 17.61
CA VAL A 419 -18.58 -3.55 18.46
C VAL A 419 -18.17 -3.27 19.92
N PRO A 420 -19.10 -3.05 20.86
CA PRO A 420 -18.77 -2.85 22.27
C PRO A 420 -17.97 -4.01 22.87
N PHE A 421 -17.02 -3.73 23.77
CA PHE A 421 -16.13 -4.75 24.38
C PHE A 421 -16.86 -5.98 24.94
N GLY A 422 -18.03 -5.77 25.58
CA GLY A 422 -18.85 -6.86 26.14
C GLY A 422 -19.53 -7.76 25.10
N GLN A 423 -19.59 -7.34 23.84
CA GLN A 423 -20.10 -8.13 22.71
C GLN A 423 -18.98 -8.84 21.93
N LEU A 424 -17.70 -8.50 22.18
CA LEU A 424 -16.58 -9.23 21.60
C LEU A 424 -16.60 -10.70 22.07
N PRO A 425 -16.23 -11.66 21.22
CA PRO A 425 -16.41 -13.09 21.48
C PRO A 425 -15.34 -13.66 22.44
N PHE A 426 -15.04 -13.00 23.56
CA PHE A 426 -14.14 -13.53 24.58
C PHE A 426 -14.66 -14.86 25.15
N ILE A 427 -13.74 -15.75 25.51
CA ILE A 427 -14.04 -16.99 26.19
C ILE A 427 -13.95 -16.73 27.69
N ASP A 428 -15.06 -16.97 28.39
CA ASP A 428 -15.12 -16.95 29.84
C ASP A 428 -14.40 -18.18 30.40
N THR A 429 -13.18 -17.99 30.90
CA THR A 429 -12.32 -19.05 31.43
C THR A 429 -12.85 -19.66 32.73
N SER A 430 -13.85 -19.06 33.39
CA SER A 430 -14.53 -19.66 34.55
C SER A 430 -15.47 -20.81 34.15
N LYS A 431 -15.96 -20.80 32.90
CA LYS A 431 -16.87 -21.82 32.33
C LYS A 431 -16.13 -23.00 31.70
N ILE A 432 -14.79 -23.01 31.73
CA ILE A 432 -13.98 -24.14 31.29
C ILE A 432 -13.83 -25.11 32.47
N ALA A 433 -14.05 -26.41 32.21
CA ALA A 433 -13.89 -27.47 33.21
C ALA A 433 -12.49 -27.43 33.85
N ALA A 434 -12.41 -27.72 35.16
CA ALA A 434 -11.22 -27.45 35.95
C ALA A 434 -9.99 -28.25 35.49
N ASP A 435 -10.19 -29.54 35.19
CA ASP A 435 -9.21 -30.45 34.61
C ASP A 435 -8.64 -29.94 33.27
N ILE A 436 -9.51 -29.50 32.35
CA ILE A 436 -9.12 -28.97 31.04
C ILE A 436 -8.32 -27.67 31.22
N ARG A 437 -8.82 -26.75 32.06
CA ARG A 437 -8.18 -25.47 32.35
C ARG A 437 -6.81 -25.66 33.00
N ASP A 438 -6.68 -26.59 33.93
CA ASP A 438 -5.43 -26.78 34.66
C ASP A 438 -4.40 -27.53 33.79
N ALA A 439 -4.84 -28.42 32.89
CA ALA A 439 -4.01 -28.98 31.82
C ALA A 439 -3.52 -27.90 30.82
N GLU A 440 -4.39 -26.97 30.42
CA GLU A 440 -3.98 -25.80 29.61
C GLU A 440 -2.96 -24.93 30.37
N ASN A 441 -3.20 -24.63 31.65
CA ASN A 441 -2.30 -23.84 32.50
C ASN A 441 -0.90 -24.49 32.59
N ILE A 442 -0.83 -25.82 32.70
CA ILE A 442 0.43 -26.57 32.67
C ILE A 442 1.12 -26.44 31.31
N LYS A 443 0.38 -26.57 30.19
CA LYS A 443 0.95 -26.37 28.84
C LYS A 443 1.49 -24.95 28.67
N ASP A 444 0.73 -23.94 29.09
CA ASP A 444 1.11 -22.54 28.96
C ASP A 444 2.34 -22.19 29.82
N ASN A 445 2.46 -22.74 31.03
CA ASN A 445 3.67 -22.58 31.85
C ASN A 445 4.91 -23.30 31.27
N ARG A 446 4.74 -24.43 30.58
CA ARG A 446 5.83 -25.07 29.84
C ARG A 446 6.30 -24.20 28.67
N ILE A 447 5.39 -23.65 27.87
CA ILE A 447 5.73 -22.75 26.75
C ILE A 447 6.40 -21.47 27.26
N ALA A 448 5.90 -20.89 28.36
CA ALA A 448 6.52 -19.71 28.97
C ALA A 448 7.91 -19.99 29.57
N THR A 449 8.16 -21.22 30.04
CA THR A 449 9.50 -21.65 30.48
C THR A 449 10.43 -21.84 29.28
N LEU A 450 9.97 -22.44 28.17
CA LEU A 450 10.75 -22.53 26.93
C LEU A 450 11.15 -21.16 26.40
N ALA A 451 10.21 -20.21 26.32
CA ALA A 451 10.46 -18.84 25.90
C ALA A 451 11.52 -18.13 26.77
N LYS A 452 11.51 -18.37 28.09
CA LYS A 452 12.54 -17.84 29.01
C LYS A 452 13.94 -18.42 28.77
N LEU A 453 14.03 -19.67 28.31
CA LEU A 453 15.29 -20.35 28.01
C LEU A 453 15.84 -19.96 26.63
N GLU A 454 14.98 -19.81 25.63
CA GLU A 454 15.35 -19.39 24.27
C GLU A 454 15.50 -17.87 24.11
N GLY A 455 15.05 -17.07 25.08
CA GLY A 455 15.08 -15.60 25.04
C GLY A 455 13.96 -14.96 24.21
N THR A 456 12.96 -15.75 23.79
CA THR A 456 11.83 -15.35 22.94
C THR A 456 10.62 -14.91 23.76
N SER A 457 9.52 -14.56 23.07
CA SER A 457 8.19 -14.35 23.63
C SER A 457 7.38 -15.65 23.70
N VAL A 458 6.55 -15.82 24.73
CA VAL A 458 5.52 -16.88 24.75
C VAL A 458 4.57 -16.79 23.55
N GLY A 459 4.40 -15.60 22.96
CA GLY A 459 3.62 -15.37 21.75
C GLY A 459 4.34 -15.82 20.47
N GLU A 460 5.66 -15.85 20.45
CA GLU A 460 6.46 -16.45 19.36
C GLU A 460 6.43 -17.97 19.47
N GLU A 461 6.69 -18.52 20.66
CA GLU A 461 6.62 -19.97 20.89
C GLU A 461 5.24 -20.56 20.57
N ARG A 462 4.16 -19.84 20.89
CA ARG A 462 2.80 -20.21 20.47
C ARG A 462 2.65 -20.23 18.94
N GLN A 463 3.29 -19.34 18.20
CA GLN A 463 3.18 -19.25 16.74
C GLN A 463 4.12 -20.21 15.98
N LYS A 464 5.12 -20.82 16.64
CA LYS A 464 5.93 -21.92 16.06
C LYS A 464 5.12 -23.20 15.80
N ASP A 465 4.03 -23.43 16.53
CA ASP A 465 3.11 -24.55 16.31
C ASP A 465 2.15 -24.22 15.14
N PRO A 466 2.22 -24.88 13.97
CA PRO A 466 1.32 -24.60 12.85
C PRO A 466 -0.15 -24.96 13.15
N LYS A 467 -0.43 -25.70 14.23
CA LYS A 467 -1.79 -25.97 14.72
C LYS A 467 -2.29 -24.88 15.68
N CYS A 468 -1.50 -23.85 15.96
CA CYS A 468 -1.84 -22.75 16.85
C CYS A 468 -3.05 -21.95 16.36
N ARG A 469 -4.15 -22.05 17.11
CA ARG A 469 -5.34 -21.23 16.91
C ARG A 469 -5.15 -19.86 17.59
N THR A 470 -4.31 -19.00 17.02
CA THR A 470 -3.98 -17.66 17.55
C THR A 470 -5.22 -16.85 17.97
N TYR A 471 -6.27 -16.86 17.16
CA TYR A 471 -7.56 -16.23 17.47
C TYR A 471 -8.25 -16.83 18.72
N TYR A 472 -8.19 -18.15 18.91
CA TYR A 472 -8.74 -18.81 20.10
C TYR A 472 -7.97 -18.41 21.37
N LEU A 473 -6.64 -18.33 21.29
CA LEU A 473 -5.79 -17.85 22.39
C LEU A 473 -6.10 -16.37 22.73
N ALA A 474 -6.28 -15.52 21.71
CA ALA A 474 -6.69 -14.13 21.91
C ALA A 474 -8.09 -14.01 22.56
N LYS A 475 -9.04 -14.88 22.17
CA LYS A 475 -10.36 -14.99 22.84
C LYS A 475 -10.26 -15.46 24.30
N GLN A 476 -9.32 -16.35 24.63
CA GLN A 476 -8.96 -16.72 26.01
C GLN A 476 -8.12 -15.63 26.74
N ARG A 477 -7.89 -14.46 26.11
CA ARG A 477 -7.02 -13.37 26.60
C ARG A 477 -5.54 -13.74 26.78
N LYS A 478 -5.09 -14.87 26.25
CA LYS A 478 -3.69 -15.32 26.29
C LYS A 478 -2.84 -14.53 25.29
N CYS A 479 -1.57 -14.30 25.63
CA CYS A 479 -0.68 -13.48 24.80
C CYS A 479 -0.24 -14.20 23.51
N VAL A 480 -0.41 -13.52 22.37
CA VAL A 480 0.03 -13.95 21.03
C VAL A 480 0.97 -12.92 20.36
N CYS A 481 1.58 -12.04 21.15
CA CYS A 481 2.41 -10.95 20.63
C CYS A 481 3.89 -11.35 20.49
N PHE A 482 4.51 -10.94 19.38
CA PHE A 482 5.96 -11.00 19.18
C PHE A 482 6.74 -10.19 20.24
N ALA A 483 8.03 -10.50 20.42
CA ALA A 483 8.92 -9.86 21.37
C ALA A 483 9.10 -8.35 21.13
N ILE A 484 8.78 -7.83 19.94
CA ILE A 484 8.74 -6.39 19.66
C ILE A 484 7.64 -5.65 20.46
N CYS A 485 6.66 -6.35 21.03
CA CYS A 485 5.59 -5.78 21.83
C CYS A 485 5.99 -5.57 23.30
N VAL A 486 5.56 -4.45 23.90
CA VAL A 486 5.79 -4.11 25.33
C VAL A 486 5.20 -5.16 26.27
N CYS A 487 4.01 -5.69 25.99
CA CYS A 487 3.38 -6.69 26.86
C CYS A 487 4.16 -8.02 26.92
N ALA A 488 4.91 -8.35 25.86
CA ALA A 488 5.42 -9.70 25.65
C ALA A 488 6.42 -10.16 26.72
N LYS A 489 7.21 -9.27 27.32
CA LYS A 489 8.12 -9.62 28.42
C LYS A 489 7.33 -10.05 29.67
N GLU A 490 6.39 -9.22 30.11
CA GLU A 490 5.64 -9.47 31.34
C GLU A 490 4.60 -10.58 31.17
N CYS A 491 4.02 -10.73 29.97
CA CYS A 491 3.18 -11.87 29.58
C CYS A 491 3.94 -13.19 29.32
N THR A 492 5.28 -13.16 29.30
CA THR A 492 6.12 -14.37 29.30
C THR A 492 6.59 -14.68 30.72
N LYS A 493 6.89 -13.66 31.54
CA LYS A 493 7.19 -13.81 32.97
C LYS A 493 6.02 -14.48 33.71
N ASP A 494 4.84 -13.87 33.65
CA ASP A 494 3.54 -14.44 34.05
C ASP A 494 2.74 -14.73 32.78
N VAL A 495 2.38 -15.99 32.57
CA VAL A 495 1.65 -16.44 31.36
C VAL A 495 0.14 -16.53 31.56
N LEU A 496 -0.34 -16.51 32.82
CA LEU A 496 -1.74 -16.70 33.17
C LEU A 496 -2.51 -15.37 33.27
N ARG A 497 -1.81 -14.24 33.44
CA ARG A 497 -2.43 -12.92 33.30
C ARG A 497 -3.13 -12.73 31.95
N SER A 498 -4.23 -11.98 31.98
CA SER A 498 -4.81 -11.42 30.74
C SER A 498 -3.79 -10.52 30.03
N CYS A 499 -3.63 -10.74 28.72
CA CYS A 499 -2.82 -9.90 27.85
C CYS A 499 -3.57 -8.61 27.51
N PRO A 500 -2.98 -7.41 27.72
CA PRO A 500 -3.64 -6.14 27.39
C PRO A 500 -3.88 -5.97 25.88
N CYS A 501 -3.14 -6.69 25.03
CA CYS A 501 -3.33 -6.67 23.58
C CYS A 501 -4.40 -7.67 23.08
N ALA A 502 -5.08 -8.40 23.97
CA ALA A 502 -6.03 -9.44 23.58
C ALA A 502 -7.18 -8.90 22.73
N GLU A 503 -7.80 -7.79 23.14
CA GLU A 503 -8.86 -7.12 22.37
C GLU A 503 -8.40 -6.74 20.96
N ARG A 504 -7.25 -6.06 20.85
CA ARG A 504 -6.65 -5.66 19.57
C ARG A 504 -6.53 -6.85 18.62
N HIS A 505 -6.02 -7.98 19.11
CA HIS A 505 -5.90 -9.20 18.31
C HIS A 505 -7.26 -9.84 18.00
N VAL A 506 -8.23 -9.85 18.92
CA VAL A 506 -9.60 -10.33 18.66
C VAL A 506 -10.27 -9.50 17.56
N ARG A 507 -10.21 -8.15 17.62
CA ARG A 507 -10.80 -7.27 16.59
C ARG A 507 -10.16 -7.49 15.22
N ILE A 508 -8.83 -7.37 15.11
CA ILE A 508 -8.09 -7.57 13.85
C ILE A 508 -8.39 -8.95 13.24
N MET A 509 -8.35 -10.02 14.06
CA MET A 509 -8.62 -11.39 13.58
C MET A 509 -10.10 -11.68 13.32
N THR A 510 -11.04 -10.88 13.85
CA THR A 510 -12.46 -10.96 13.50
C THR A 510 -12.69 -10.40 12.09
N VAL A 511 -12.06 -9.26 11.78
CA VAL A 511 -12.13 -8.65 10.43
C VAL A 511 -11.46 -9.54 9.38
N ARG A 512 -10.18 -9.93 9.58
CA ARG A 512 -9.40 -10.81 8.66
C ARG A 512 -9.98 -12.23 8.46
N ARG A 513 -11.12 -12.57 9.06
CA ARG A 513 -11.80 -13.87 8.93
C ARG A 513 -13.24 -13.75 8.39
N GLY A 514 -13.64 -12.58 7.89
CA GLY A 514 -15.01 -12.29 7.46
C GLY A 514 -16.06 -12.35 8.59
N LEU A 515 -15.63 -12.49 9.85
CA LEU A 515 -16.53 -12.69 10.98
C LEU A 515 -17.23 -11.40 11.42
N HIS A 516 -16.76 -10.24 10.93
CA HIS A 516 -17.34 -8.93 11.21
C HIS A 516 -18.77 -8.79 10.64
N TYR A 517 -19.10 -9.45 9.53
CA TYR A 517 -20.48 -9.52 8.99
C TYR A 517 -21.50 -10.22 9.91
N ARG A 518 -21.06 -10.85 11.01
CA ARG A 518 -21.97 -11.40 12.03
C ARG A 518 -22.65 -10.33 12.86
N TRP A 519 -22.20 -9.07 12.78
CA TRP A 519 -22.88 -7.91 13.31
C TRP A 519 -23.63 -7.21 12.16
N PRO A 520 -24.96 -7.38 12.04
CA PRO A 520 -25.72 -6.76 10.97
C PRO A 520 -25.72 -5.23 11.09
N GLY A 521 -25.62 -4.54 9.96
CA GLY A 521 -25.59 -3.07 9.90
C GLY A 521 -24.21 -2.43 10.14
N LEU A 522 -23.13 -3.21 10.30
CA LEU A 522 -21.78 -2.67 10.40
C LEU A 522 -21.32 -2.09 9.04
N ALA A 523 -21.03 -0.80 8.98
CA ALA A 523 -20.54 -0.13 7.78
C ALA A 523 -19.04 -0.41 7.54
N PHE A 524 -18.63 -0.42 6.26
CA PHE A 524 -17.22 -0.58 5.86
C PHE A 524 -16.32 0.48 6.53
N SER A 525 -16.70 1.75 6.46
CA SER A 525 -15.95 2.89 7.01
C SER A 525 -15.71 2.77 8.52
N THR A 526 -16.75 2.42 9.29
CA THR A 526 -16.67 2.17 10.74
C THR A 526 -15.74 0.99 11.08
N THR A 527 -15.81 -0.08 10.26
CA THR A 527 -14.98 -1.28 10.41
C THR A 527 -13.51 -0.96 10.10
N ALA A 528 -13.24 -0.25 9.02
CA ALA A 528 -11.91 0.19 8.62
C ALA A 528 -11.29 1.19 9.62
N GLY A 529 -12.09 2.13 10.14
CA GLY A 529 -11.66 3.07 11.19
C GLY A 529 -11.31 2.36 12.50
N THR A 530 -12.10 1.36 12.92
CA THR A 530 -11.74 0.54 14.08
C THR A 530 -10.50 -0.31 13.82
N LEU A 531 -10.36 -0.89 12.63
CA LEU A 531 -9.18 -1.67 12.25
C LEU A 531 -7.90 -0.81 12.27
N ALA A 532 -7.94 0.39 11.70
CA ALA A 532 -6.84 1.35 11.74
C ALA A 532 -6.48 1.79 13.17
N ARG A 533 -7.47 2.09 14.01
CA ARG A 533 -7.26 2.39 15.44
C ARG A 533 -6.62 1.20 16.17
N MET A 534 -7.01 -0.03 15.86
CA MET A 534 -6.36 -1.23 16.41
C MET A 534 -4.92 -1.42 15.92
N PHE A 535 -4.60 -1.06 14.68
CA PHE A 535 -3.21 -1.02 14.21
C PHE A 535 -2.40 0.12 14.83
N PHE A 536 -2.98 1.29 15.09
CA PHE A 536 -2.33 2.34 15.89
C PHE A 536 -2.07 1.89 17.34
N HIS A 537 -3.01 1.14 17.95
CA HIS A 537 -2.77 0.45 19.22
C HIS A 537 -1.70 -0.66 19.10
N GLY A 538 -1.41 -1.16 17.88
CA GLY A 538 -0.20 -1.90 17.53
C GLY A 538 1.03 -1.00 17.67
N PHE A 539 1.06 0.07 16.87
CA PHE A 539 2.03 1.16 16.83
C PHE A 539 2.60 1.54 18.21
N ALA A 540 1.70 1.99 19.09
CA ALA A 540 2.03 2.47 20.43
C ALA A 540 2.44 1.36 21.42
N SER A 541 2.09 0.10 21.15
CA SER A 541 2.49 -1.05 21.96
C SER A 541 3.86 -1.62 21.59
N LEU A 542 4.54 -1.08 20.56
CA LEU A 542 5.91 -1.48 20.24
C LEU A 542 6.90 -0.98 21.31
N ARG A 543 7.91 -1.78 21.63
CA ARG A 543 8.99 -1.40 22.56
C ARG A 543 9.80 -0.23 21.98
N ARG A 544 10.33 0.63 22.86
CA ARG A 544 11.43 1.53 22.48
C ARG A 544 12.62 0.66 22.04
N GLY A 545 13.31 1.07 20.97
CA GLY A 545 14.42 0.31 20.39
C GLY A 545 14.04 -0.81 19.40
N VAL A 546 12.77 -0.92 18.97
CA VAL A 546 12.46 -1.68 17.74
C VAL A 546 13.15 -1.03 16.54
N THR A 547 13.49 -1.83 15.53
CA THR A 547 14.07 -1.37 14.24
C THR A 547 12.98 -0.86 13.31
N ASP A 548 13.34 -0.02 12.34
CA ASP A 548 12.38 0.57 11.39
C ASP A 548 11.77 -0.50 10.48
N ARG A 549 12.54 -1.55 10.13
CA ARG A 549 12.03 -2.77 9.48
C ARG A 549 10.94 -3.49 10.29
N GLN A 550 10.97 -3.42 11.62
CA GLN A 550 9.91 -4.00 12.48
C GLN A 550 8.68 -3.09 12.56
N ILE A 551 8.82 -1.79 12.36
CA ILE A 551 7.71 -0.84 12.21
C ILE A 551 7.02 -1.06 10.85
N ALA A 552 7.80 -1.08 9.75
CA ALA A 552 7.30 -1.45 8.42
C ALA A 552 6.62 -2.85 8.42
N GLY A 553 7.17 -3.80 9.17
CA GLY A 553 6.56 -5.12 9.37
C GLY A 553 5.27 -5.16 10.21
N GLU A 554 4.86 -4.08 10.90
CA GLU A 554 3.49 -3.89 11.41
C GLU A 554 2.61 -3.17 10.36
N LEU A 555 3.17 -2.25 9.56
CA LEU A 555 2.47 -1.52 8.51
C LEU A 555 2.00 -2.43 7.36
N GLU A 556 2.85 -3.33 6.86
CA GLU A 556 2.44 -4.33 5.86
C GLU A 556 1.32 -5.24 6.40
N ARG A 557 1.34 -5.59 7.70
CA ARG A 557 0.22 -6.31 8.34
C ARG A 557 -1.06 -5.48 8.44
N ALA A 558 -0.98 -4.14 8.44
CA ALA A 558 -2.14 -3.28 8.30
C ALA A 558 -2.67 -3.29 6.86
N PHE A 559 -1.79 -3.19 5.86
CA PHE A 559 -2.13 -3.31 4.43
C PHE A 559 -2.88 -4.63 4.15
N ASP A 560 -2.32 -5.80 4.52
CA ASP A 560 -2.99 -7.10 4.40
C ASP A 560 -4.46 -7.08 4.86
N SER A 561 -4.71 -6.37 5.96
CA SER A 561 -5.93 -6.50 6.76
C SER A 561 -7.03 -5.58 6.26
N ILE A 562 -6.64 -4.42 5.72
CA ILE A 562 -7.55 -3.49 5.06
C ILE A 562 -7.77 -3.92 3.60
N GLU A 563 -6.77 -4.47 2.91
CA GLU A 563 -6.92 -5.06 1.58
C GLU A 563 -7.92 -6.23 1.58
N ALA A 564 -7.81 -7.13 2.56
CA ALA A 564 -8.77 -8.21 2.76
C ALA A 564 -10.19 -7.70 3.07
N LEU A 565 -10.33 -6.56 3.77
CA LEU A 565 -11.64 -5.94 4.03
C LEU A 565 -12.22 -5.28 2.77
N ILE A 566 -11.40 -4.61 1.96
CA ILE A 566 -11.80 -3.99 0.68
C ILE A 566 -12.25 -5.08 -0.31
N THR A 567 -11.47 -6.14 -0.46
CA THR A 567 -11.78 -7.27 -1.35
C THR A 567 -13.10 -7.93 -0.95
N SER A 568 -13.25 -8.25 0.34
CA SER A 568 -14.48 -8.83 0.93
C SER A 568 -15.74 -7.99 0.66
N GLU A 569 -15.65 -6.66 0.73
CA GLU A 569 -16.81 -5.79 0.48
C GLU A 569 -17.16 -5.69 -1.02
N ARG A 570 -16.15 -5.74 -1.91
CA ARG A 570 -16.36 -5.82 -3.37
C ARG A 570 -16.95 -7.16 -3.81
N GLU A 571 -16.54 -8.28 -3.20
CA GLU A 571 -17.12 -9.61 -3.44
C GLU A 571 -18.59 -9.69 -3.01
N LYS A 572 -18.90 -9.15 -1.82
CA LYS A 572 -20.26 -9.06 -1.27
C LYS A 572 -21.20 -8.27 -2.18
N ASP A 573 -20.76 -7.13 -2.73
CA ASP A 573 -21.56 -6.35 -3.68
C ASP A 573 -21.79 -7.08 -5.02
N LYS A 574 -20.78 -7.79 -5.56
CA LYS A 574 -20.96 -8.69 -6.71
C LYS A 574 -22.05 -9.75 -6.44
N SER A 575 -22.02 -10.40 -5.27
CA SER A 575 -23.02 -11.41 -4.89
C SER A 575 -24.44 -10.82 -4.83
N MET A 576 -24.61 -9.68 -4.15
CA MET A 576 -25.92 -9.01 -4.04
C MET A 576 -26.46 -8.52 -5.40
N LYS A 577 -25.59 -8.15 -6.34
CA LYS A 577 -26.00 -7.78 -7.72
C LYS A 577 -26.49 -9.01 -8.48
N LEU A 578 -25.74 -10.12 -8.43
CA LEU A 578 -26.13 -11.37 -9.09
C LEU A 578 -27.47 -11.95 -8.56
N GLU A 579 -27.67 -11.91 -7.24
CA GLU A 579 -28.95 -12.31 -6.62
C GLU A 579 -30.12 -11.45 -7.10
N ARG A 580 -29.93 -10.12 -7.20
CA ARG A 580 -30.96 -9.18 -7.70
C ARG A 580 -31.25 -9.36 -9.19
N GLU A 581 -30.26 -9.71 -9.99
CA GLU A 581 -30.47 -10.03 -11.41
C GLU A 581 -31.22 -11.34 -11.57
N LYS A 582 -30.87 -12.38 -10.82
CA LYS A 582 -31.59 -13.64 -10.84
C LYS A 582 -33.06 -13.45 -10.43
N ALA A 583 -33.31 -12.72 -9.35
CA ALA A 583 -34.66 -12.38 -8.89
C ALA A 583 -35.48 -11.53 -9.89
N LYS A 584 -34.86 -10.93 -10.91
CA LYS A 584 -35.52 -10.25 -12.04
C LYS A 584 -35.70 -11.14 -13.29
N ARG A 585 -35.00 -12.27 -13.38
CA ARG A 585 -35.17 -13.28 -14.43
C ARG A 585 -36.24 -14.31 -14.03
N ASP A 586 -36.37 -14.54 -12.73
CA ASP A 586 -37.37 -15.43 -12.12
C ASP A 586 -38.75 -14.75 -11.88
N SER A 587 -38.97 -13.53 -12.41
CA SER A 587 -40.15 -12.66 -12.16
C SER A 587 -40.83 -12.13 -13.43
#